data_AF-A0A7W0T6Y8-F1
#
_entry.id   AF-A0A7W0T6Y8-F1
#
_cell.length_a   1.000
_cell.length_b   1.000
_cell.length_c   1.000
_cell.angle_alpha   90.00
_cell.angle_beta   90.00
_cell.angle_gamma   90.00
#
_symmetry.space_group_name_H-M   'P 1'
#
loop_
_entity.id
_entity.type
_entity.pdbx_description
1 polymer ?
#
loop_
_entity_poly.entity_id
_entity_poly.type
_entity_poly.pdbx_seq_one_letter_code
_entity_poly.pdbx_strand_id
1 'polypeptide(L)'
;MSVETYTWLKAGHLIGLFVWISGLVAVYWLLRFHSHAPREVHEKLTLQERSMALMADIAATLAIGTGIAMIIGGKVFSQPKMGWFHIKLTVVALMILPVHGMLRAKVKKYGMGIMKPVPQWMWTLLLCGVVAVLILVTRVRLAFLMS
;
A
#
# COMPACT_ATOMS: atom_id res chain seq x y z
N MET A 1 -9.75 4.64 24.12
CA MET A 1 -10.34 5.34 22.96
C MET A 1 -11.84 5.07 22.91
N SER A 2 -12.67 6.04 22.53
CA SER A 2 -14.13 5.82 22.37
C SER A 2 -14.44 4.97 21.14
N VAL A 3 -15.62 4.34 21.11
CA VAL A 3 -16.06 3.52 19.96
C VAL A 3 -16.20 4.37 18.69
N GLU A 4 -16.67 5.60 18.83
CA GLU A 4 -16.80 6.56 17.72
C GLU A 4 -15.43 6.88 17.11
N THR A 5 -14.44 7.27 17.93
CA THR A 5 -13.09 7.56 17.45
C THR A 5 -12.46 6.33 16.77
N TYR A 6 -12.62 5.15 17.35
CA TYR A 6 -12.12 3.91 16.74
C TYR A 6 -12.73 3.66 15.35
N THR A 7 -14.03 3.89 15.20
CA THR A 7 -14.75 3.66 13.93
C THR A 7 -14.30 4.63 12.85
N TRP A 8 -14.10 5.90 13.19
CA TRP A 8 -13.54 6.90 12.27
C TRP A 8 -12.10 6.59 11.85
N LEU A 9 -11.24 6.21 12.79
CA LEU A 9 -9.87 5.80 12.47
C LEU A 9 -9.85 4.56 11.57
N LYS A 10 -10.73 3.59 11.82
CA LYS A 10 -10.87 2.39 10.98
C LYS A 10 -11.34 2.75 9.57
N ALA A 11 -12.28 3.68 9.43
CA ALA A 11 -12.73 4.17 8.13
C ALA A 11 -11.59 4.86 7.37
N GLY A 12 -10.88 5.79 8.04
CA GLY A 12 -9.71 6.45 7.47
C GLY A 12 -8.60 5.47 7.06
N HIS A 13 -8.35 4.44 7.88
CA HIS A 13 -7.40 3.37 7.56
C HIS A 13 -7.77 2.63 6.28
N LEU A 14 -9.03 2.24 6.13
CA LEU A 14 -9.50 1.53 4.94
C LEU A 14 -9.47 2.42 3.70
N ILE A 15 -9.92 3.67 3.80
CA ILE A 15 -9.86 4.63 2.69
C ILE A 15 -8.40 4.82 2.24
N GLY A 16 -7.50 5.12 3.18
CA GLY A 16 -6.08 5.25 2.91
C GLY A 16 -5.50 3.99 2.27
N LEU A 17 -5.86 2.81 2.78
CA LEU A 17 -5.40 1.53 2.22
C LEU A 17 -5.83 1.36 0.76
N PHE A 18 -7.10 1.56 0.43
CA PHE A 18 -7.59 1.38 -0.93
C PHE A 18 -6.96 2.38 -1.91
N VAL A 19 -6.87 3.65 -1.52
CA VAL A 19 -6.23 4.68 -2.35
C VAL A 19 -4.73 4.40 -2.50
N TRP A 20 -4.07 3.96 -1.44
CA TRP A 20 -2.64 3.62 -1.48
C TRP A 20 -2.36 2.48 -2.45
N ILE A 21 -3.05 1.35 -2.31
CA ILE A 21 -2.87 0.20 -3.21
C ILE A 21 -3.23 0.56 -4.65
N SER A 22 -4.32 1.31 -4.87
CA SER A 22 -4.70 1.77 -6.22
C SER A 22 -3.63 2.67 -6.83
N GLY A 23 -3.04 3.58 -6.04
CA GLY A 23 -1.93 4.42 -6.47
C GLY A 23 -0.69 3.61 -6.84
N LEU A 24 -0.31 2.60 -6.05
CA LEU A 24 0.81 1.71 -6.37
C LEU A 24 0.59 0.93 -7.67
N VAL A 25 -0.62 0.40 -7.87
CA VAL A 25 -1.00 -0.30 -9.10
C VAL A 25 -0.91 0.66 -10.30
N ALA A 26 -1.46 1.87 -10.17
CA ALA A 26 -1.41 2.89 -11.22
C ALA A 26 0.04 3.26 -11.59
N VAL A 27 0.88 3.55 -10.60
CA VAL A 27 2.30 3.88 -10.82
C VAL A 27 3.05 2.73 -11.49
N TYR A 28 2.83 1.48 -11.05
CA TYR A 28 3.46 0.31 -11.67
C TYR A 28 3.16 0.24 -13.17
N TRP A 29 1.88 0.34 -13.54
CA TRP A 29 1.46 0.23 -14.94
C TRP A 29 1.91 1.43 -15.77
N LEU A 30 1.82 2.65 -15.24
CA LEU A 30 2.34 3.85 -15.90
C LEU A 30 3.82 3.70 -16.25
N LEU A 31 4.66 3.28 -15.30
CA LEU A 31 6.09 3.08 -15.53
C LEU A 31 6.40 1.96 -16.54
N ARG A 32 5.57 0.91 -16.57
CA ARG A 32 5.68 -0.17 -17.58
C ARG A 32 5.29 0.32 -18.97
N PHE A 33 4.27 1.16 -19.08
CA PHE A 33 3.89 1.76 -20.36
C PHE A 33 4.91 2.79 -20.84
N HIS A 34 5.42 3.62 -19.94
CA HIS A 34 6.39 4.66 -20.25
C HIS A 34 7.69 4.10 -20.85
N SER A 35 8.18 2.95 -20.40
CA SER A 35 9.37 2.34 -21.02
C SER A 35 9.19 1.90 -22.48
N HIS A 36 7.95 1.82 -22.97
CA HIS A 36 7.62 1.42 -24.35
C HIS A 36 6.94 2.56 -25.14
N ALA A 37 6.72 3.71 -24.50
CA ALA A 37 5.99 4.82 -25.09
C ALA A 37 6.90 5.68 -25.99
N PRO A 38 6.34 6.32 -27.04
CA PRO A 38 7.08 7.27 -27.87
C PRO A 38 7.49 8.50 -27.04
N ARG A 39 8.59 9.14 -27.43
CA ARG A 39 9.20 10.25 -26.68
C ARG A 39 8.26 11.44 -26.48
N GLU A 40 7.35 11.65 -27.43
CA GLU A 40 6.35 12.74 -27.43
C GLU A 40 5.43 12.73 -26.20
N VAL A 41 5.22 11.57 -25.56
CA VAL A 41 4.34 11.45 -24.39
C VAL A 41 5.09 11.31 -23.06
N HIS A 42 6.43 11.25 -23.07
CA HIS A 42 7.25 10.99 -21.88
C HIS A 42 7.05 12.03 -20.78
N GLU A 43 6.91 13.31 -21.15
CA GLU A 43 6.70 14.38 -20.17
C GLU A 43 5.34 14.23 -19.47
N LYS A 44 4.28 13.96 -20.23
CA LYS A 44 2.93 13.73 -19.69
C LYS A 44 2.90 12.50 -18.79
N LEU A 45 3.56 11.41 -19.19
CA LEU A 45 3.68 10.19 -18.39
C LEU A 45 4.45 10.44 -17.10
N THR A 46 5.58 11.16 -17.16
CA THR A 46 6.36 11.54 -15.97
C THR A 46 5.52 12.35 -14.98
N LEU A 47 4.72 13.30 -15.47
CA LEU A 47 3.84 14.11 -14.63
C LEU A 47 2.77 13.24 -13.95
N GLN A 48 2.14 12.33 -14.71
CA GLN A 48 1.14 11.42 -14.18
C GLN A 48 1.71 10.44 -13.16
N GLU A 49 2.90 9.88 -13.42
CA GLU A 49 3.62 9.01 -12.49
C GLU A 49 3.94 9.70 -11.17
N ARG A 50 4.40 10.97 -11.22
CA ARG A 50 4.68 11.78 -10.04
C ARG A 50 3.41 12.08 -9.25
N SER A 51 2.32 12.42 -9.94
CA SER A 51 1.01 12.67 -9.34
C SER A 51 0.48 11.42 -8.61
N MET A 52 0.47 10.27 -9.27
CA MET A 52 0.00 9.00 -8.70
C MET A 52 0.90 8.53 -7.54
N ALA A 53 2.22 8.74 -7.64
CA ALA A 53 3.14 8.43 -6.55
C ALA A 53 2.90 9.33 -5.34
N LEU A 54 2.65 10.63 -5.54
CA LEU A 54 2.31 11.54 -4.43
C LEU A 54 0.98 11.16 -3.78
N MET A 55 -0.04 10.81 -4.57
CA MET A 55 -1.31 10.29 -4.05
C MET A 55 -1.09 9.03 -3.21
N ALA A 56 -0.25 8.11 -3.69
CA ALA A 56 0.11 6.89 -2.96
C ALA A 56 0.85 7.21 -1.64
N ASP A 57 1.76 8.19 -1.61
CA ASP A 57 2.48 8.62 -0.41
C ASP A 57 1.52 9.18 0.66
N ILE A 58 0.59 10.05 0.25
CA ILE A 58 -0.42 10.65 1.13
C ILE A 58 -1.36 9.57 1.69
N ALA A 59 -1.84 8.67 0.81
CA ALA A 59 -2.74 7.59 1.20
C ALA A 59 -2.05 6.56 2.10
N ALA A 60 -0.77 6.25 1.86
CA ALA A 60 0.04 5.42 2.73
C ALA A 60 0.17 6.06 4.12
N THR A 61 0.43 7.36 4.17
CA THR A 61 0.53 8.13 5.42
C THR A 61 -0.78 8.08 6.20
N LEU A 62 -1.92 8.27 5.52
CA LEU A 62 -3.24 8.17 6.13
C LEU A 62 -3.50 6.74 6.67
N ALA A 63 -3.24 5.71 5.86
CA ALA A 63 -3.46 4.31 6.24
C ALA A 63 -2.59 3.92 7.43
N ILE A 64 -1.29 4.20 7.37
CA ILE A 64 -0.34 3.83 8.41
C ILE A 64 -0.60 4.66 9.67
N GLY A 65 -0.81 5.97 9.55
CA GLY A 65 -1.07 6.86 10.68
C GLY A 65 -2.31 6.49 11.46
N THR A 66 -3.44 6.28 10.77
CA THR A 66 -4.69 5.81 11.42
C THR A 66 -4.55 4.39 11.98
N GLY A 67 -3.79 3.52 11.31
CA GLY A 67 -3.44 2.19 11.81
C GLY A 67 -2.66 2.25 13.13
N ILE A 68 -1.61 3.07 13.19
CA ILE A 68 -0.80 3.32 14.39
C ILE A 68 -1.64 3.94 15.50
N ALA A 69 -2.50 4.92 15.18
CA ALA A 69 -3.39 5.53 16.16
C ALA A 69 -4.33 4.50 16.81
N MET A 70 -4.89 3.57 16.02
CA MET A 70 -5.70 2.46 16.57
C MET A 70 -4.88 1.49 17.43
N ILE A 71 -3.62 1.24 17.06
CA ILE A 71 -2.72 0.37 17.84
C ILE A 71 -2.40 1.00 19.20
N ILE A 72 -2.06 2.29 19.23
CA ILE A 72 -1.71 3.02 20.47
C ILE A 72 -2.96 3.24 21.33
N GLY A 73 -4.08 3.62 20.71
CA GLY A 73 -5.33 3.93 21.40
C GLY A 73 -6.15 2.72 21.86
N GLY A 74 -5.81 1.52 21.38
CA GLY A 74 -6.44 0.26 21.74
C GLY A 74 -5.51 -0.64 22.56
N LYS A 75 -6.08 -1.55 23.35
CA LYS A 75 -5.32 -2.62 24.03
C LYS A 75 -4.99 -3.78 23.07
N VAL A 76 -4.63 -3.45 21.82
CA VAL A 76 -4.48 -4.41 20.71
C VAL A 76 -3.38 -5.43 21.03
N PHE A 77 -2.30 -5.02 21.69
CA PHE A 77 -1.23 -5.93 22.08
C PHE A 77 -1.47 -6.72 23.38
N SER A 78 -2.55 -6.45 24.11
CA SER A 78 -2.81 -7.08 25.41
C SER A 78 -3.74 -8.30 25.33
N GLN A 79 -4.20 -8.67 24.14
CA GLN A 79 -5.16 -9.76 23.93
C GLN A 79 -4.42 -11.08 23.62
N PRO A 80 -4.74 -12.20 24.29
CA PRO A 80 -4.27 -13.52 23.86
C PRO A 80 -4.90 -13.82 22.49
N LYS A 81 -4.08 -14.17 21.47
CA LYS A 81 -4.42 -14.44 20.03
C LYS A 81 -4.10 -13.32 19.01
N MET A 82 -2.98 -12.61 19.16
CA MET A 82 -2.52 -11.56 18.23
C MET A 82 -1.57 -11.99 17.10
N GLY A 83 -1.29 -13.29 16.94
CA GLY A 83 -0.34 -13.78 15.93
C GLY A 83 -0.66 -13.31 14.50
N TRP A 84 -1.94 -13.26 14.14
CA TRP A 84 -2.39 -12.77 12.82
C TRP A 84 -1.97 -11.32 12.53
N PHE A 85 -1.95 -10.49 13.57
CA PHE A 85 -1.66 -9.06 13.46
C PHE A 85 -0.18 -8.83 13.21
N HIS A 86 0.69 -9.56 13.91
CA HIS A 86 2.12 -9.54 13.66
C HIS A 86 2.43 -9.99 12.23
N ILE A 87 1.80 -11.07 11.77
CA ILE A 87 1.97 -11.55 10.39
C ILE A 87 1.50 -10.48 9.39
N LYS A 88 0.35 -9.82 9.61
CA LYS A 88 -0.12 -8.72 8.76
C LYS A 88 0.90 -7.59 8.67
N LEU A 89 1.46 -7.16 9.81
CA LEU A 89 2.47 -6.11 9.83
C LEU A 89 3.75 -6.53 9.10
N THR A 90 4.21 -7.77 9.29
CA THR A 90 5.35 -8.33 8.57
C THR A 90 5.11 -8.32 7.06
N VAL A 91 3.93 -8.72 6.59
CA VAL A 91 3.56 -8.67 5.16
C VAL A 91 3.62 -7.24 4.62
N VAL A 92 3.03 -6.27 5.34
CA VAL A 92 3.07 -4.85 4.93
C VAL A 92 4.51 -4.34 4.87
N ALA A 93 5.32 -4.67 5.88
CA ALA A 93 6.70 -4.22 6.02
C ALA A 93 7.66 -4.83 4.98
N LEU A 94 7.46 -6.11 4.62
CA LEU A 94 8.39 -6.84 3.75
C LEU A 94 7.92 -6.93 2.29
N MET A 95 6.65 -6.70 2.00
CA MET A 95 6.11 -6.83 0.63
C MET A 95 5.60 -5.49 0.10
N ILE A 96 4.73 -4.79 0.84
CA ILE A 96 4.06 -3.58 0.34
C ILE A 96 4.98 -2.35 0.41
N LEU A 97 5.61 -2.10 1.58
CA LEU A 97 6.50 -0.95 1.75
C LEU A 97 7.73 -0.99 0.83
N PRO A 98 8.40 -2.15 0.60
CA PRO A 98 9.50 -2.21 -0.34
C PRO A 98 9.05 -1.91 -1.77
N VAL A 99 7.91 -2.44 -2.23
CA VAL A 99 7.35 -2.11 -3.55
C VAL A 99 7.07 -0.62 -3.67
N HIS A 100 6.45 -0.03 -2.66
CA HIS A 100 6.19 1.41 -2.61
C HIS A 100 7.49 2.23 -2.79
N GLY A 101 8.51 1.95 -1.98
CA GLY A 101 9.80 2.65 -2.07
C GLY A 101 10.51 2.45 -3.42
N MET A 102 10.47 1.25 -3.98
CA MET A 102 11.06 0.95 -5.28
C MET A 102 10.34 1.66 -6.44
N LEU A 103 9.00 1.70 -6.41
CA LEU A 103 8.23 2.45 -7.40
C LEU A 103 8.51 3.94 -7.28
N ARG A 104 8.56 4.51 -6.07
CA ARG A 104 8.95 5.91 -5.84
C ARG A 104 10.33 6.22 -6.41
N ALA A 105 11.29 5.33 -6.20
CA ALA A 105 12.65 5.47 -6.75
C ALA A 105 12.65 5.40 -8.30
N LYS A 106 11.81 4.55 -8.91
CA LYS A 106 11.65 4.47 -10.36
C LYS A 106 11.03 5.74 -10.95
N VAL A 107 9.97 6.28 -10.35
CA VAL A 107 9.36 7.56 -10.75
C VAL A 107 10.39 8.69 -10.76
N LYS A 108 11.24 8.77 -9.73
CA LYS A 108 12.34 9.75 -9.68
C LYS A 108 13.33 9.56 -10.85
N LYS A 109 13.74 8.32 -11.12
CA LYS A 109 14.71 7.99 -12.19
C LYS A 109 14.14 8.24 -13.59
N TYR A 110 12.88 7.90 -13.82
CA TYR A 110 12.21 8.15 -15.10
C TYR A 110 12.11 9.65 -15.38
N GLY A 111 11.80 10.45 -14.36
CA GLY A 111 11.82 11.91 -14.47
C GLY A 111 13.21 12.54 -14.66
N MET A 112 14.29 11.74 -14.60
CA MET A 112 15.66 12.14 -14.96
C MET A 112 16.08 11.59 -16.33
N GLY A 113 15.17 10.96 -17.07
CA GLY A 113 15.48 10.28 -18.34
C GLY A 113 16.09 8.88 -18.19
N ILE A 114 16.28 8.38 -16.96
CA ILE A 114 16.88 7.06 -16.70
C ILE A 114 15.78 6.00 -16.68
N MET A 115 15.40 5.55 -17.89
CA MET A 115 14.29 4.63 -18.10
C MET A 115 14.78 3.18 -18.16
N LYS A 116 14.76 2.49 -17.01
CA LYS A 116 14.97 1.04 -16.94
C LYS A 116 13.63 0.35 -16.70
N PRO A 117 13.24 -0.68 -17.48
CA PRO A 117 11.99 -1.41 -17.29
C PRO A 117 11.74 -1.78 -15.83
N VAL A 118 10.50 -1.65 -15.38
CA VAL A 118 10.08 -2.12 -14.06
C VAL A 118 9.98 -3.65 -14.13
N PRO A 119 10.66 -4.40 -13.26
CA PRO A 119 10.63 -5.86 -13.32
C PRO A 119 9.28 -6.44 -12.89
N GLN A 120 8.86 -7.52 -13.54
CA GLN A 120 7.56 -8.16 -13.32
C GLN A 120 7.37 -8.67 -11.88
N TRP A 121 8.44 -9.09 -11.21
CA TRP A 121 8.36 -9.61 -9.84
C TRP A 121 7.83 -8.57 -8.84
N MET A 122 8.00 -7.26 -9.10
CA MET A 122 7.43 -6.21 -8.24
C MET A 122 5.90 -6.25 -8.24
N TRP A 123 5.28 -6.57 -9.37
CA TRP A 123 3.84 -6.77 -9.48
C TRP A 123 3.38 -8.00 -8.72
N THR A 124 4.09 -9.12 -8.89
CA THR A 124 3.81 -10.35 -8.15
C THR A 124 3.93 -10.12 -6.64
N LEU A 125 4.99 -9.43 -6.20
CA LEU A 125 5.21 -9.11 -4.79
C LEU A 125 4.08 -8.25 -4.21
N LEU A 126 3.64 -7.21 -4.96
CA LEU A 126 2.51 -6.37 -4.58
C LEU A 126 1.21 -7.18 -4.45
N LEU A 127 0.87 -7.96 -5.47
CA LEU A 127 -0.34 -8.78 -5.48
C LEU A 127 -0.34 -9.82 -4.36
N CYS A 128 0.75 -10.56 -4.19
CA CYS A 128 0.88 -11.54 -3.12
C CYS A 128 0.74 -10.86 -1.75
N GLY A 129 1.31 -9.67 -1.56
CA GLY A 129 1.17 -8.91 -0.32
C GLY A 129 -0.28 -8.49 -0.05
N VAL A 130 -0.98 -7.97 -1.07
CA VAL A 130 -2.40 -7.56 -0.95
C VAL A 130 -3.28 -8.77 -0.65
N VAL A 131 -3.12 -9.87 -1.39
CA VAL A 131 -3.89 -11.11 -1.18
C VAL A 131 -3.63 -11.69 0.21
N ALA A 132 -2.37 -11.72 0.67
CA ALA A 132 -2.03 -12.19 2.01
C ALA A 132 -2.72 -11.34 3.09
N VAL A 133 -2.70 -10.01 2.98
CA VAL A 133 -3.41 -9.11 3.91
C VAL A 133 -4.92 -9.38 3.90
N LEU A 134 -5.54 -9.55 2.73
CA LEU A 134 -6.96 -9.84 2.62
C LEU A 134 -7.33 -11.18 3.27
N ILE A 135 -6.55 -12.25 3.00
CA ILE A 135 -6.75 -13.57 3.61
C ILE A 135 -6.63 -13.50 5.14
N LEU A 136 -5.62 -12.79 5.66
CA LEU A 136 -5.45 -12.64 7.11
C LEU A 136 -6.64 -11.92 7.75
N VAL A 137 -7.16 -10.88 7.10
CA VAL A 137 -8.32 -10.13 7.61
C VAL A 137 -9.60 -10.96 7.55
N THR A 138 -9.84 -11.71 6.47
CA THR A 138 -11.06 -12.52 6.32
C THR A 138 -11.06 -13.75 7.20
N ARG A 139 -9.94 -14.48 7.31
CA ARG A 139 -9.82 -15.65 8.18
C ARG A 139 -10.04 -15.31 9.64
N VAL A 140 -9.48 -14.20 10.11
CA VAL A 140 -9.68 -13.73 11.48
C VAL A 140 -11.14 -13.41 11.73
N ARG A 141 -11.80 -12.69 10.81
CA ARG A 141 -13.23 -12.38 10.93
C ARG A 141 -14.09 -13.63 11.00
N LEU A 142 -13.81 -14.64 10.17
CA LEU A 142 -14.54 -15.91 10.19
C LEU A 142 -14.30 -16.68 11.49
N ALA A 143 -13.07 -16.76 11.97
CA ALA A 143 -12.74 -17.41 13.24
C ALA A 143 -13.48 -16.77 14.43
N PHE A 144 -13.66 -15.45 14.45
CA PHE A 144 -14.45 -14.75 15.48
C PHE A 144 -15.97 -14.96 15.37
N LEU A 145 -16.50 -15.28 14.18
CA LEU A 145 -17.94 -15.56 14.00
C LEU A 145 -18.31 -17.00 14.40
N MET A 146 -17.34 -17.91 14.45
CA MET A 146 -17.53 -19.33 14.73
C MET A 146 -17.17 -19.71 16.19
N SER A 147 -16.74 -18.75 17.00
CA SER A 147 -16.37 -18.90 18.42
C SER A 147 -17.36 -18.22 19.34
#